data_AF-A0A431MSH2-F1
#
_entry.id   AF-A0A431MSH2-F1
#
_cell.length_a   1.000
_cell.length_b   1.000
_cell.length_c   1.000
_cell.angle_alpha   90.00
_cell.angle_beta   90.00
_cell.angle_gamma   90.00
#
_symmetry.space_group_name_H-M   'P 1'
#
loop_
_entity.id
_entity.type
_entity.pdbx_description
1 polymer ?
#
loop_
_entity_poly.entity_id
_entity_poly.type
_entity_poly.pdbx_seq_one_letter_code
_entity_poly.pdbx_strand_id
1 'polypeptide(L)'
;MKEWSIFLGKCVLYLTVWGGFVAIVTNMDKETIDDLPVWANMLIVLVVFIAPFWLSKQIWNKGEQLTNNLSIQIKETIETKRAVQETQQSIQEYHDAKNRFRYLSNEALLNKYKEYQETKQENMLRLALEEELVERKFITHSPMHDKLDAIMTKIKL
;
A
#
# COMPACT_ATOMS: atom_id res chain seq x y z
N MET A 1 14.25 -19.96 -1.59
CA MET A 1 13.26 -20.26 -0.52
C MET A 1 11.81 -20.16 -0.98
N LYS A 2 11.40 -19.12 -1.73
CA LYS A 2 10.00 -18.93 -2.20
C LYS A 2 9.44 -20.07 -3.07
N GLU A 3 10.26 -20.68 -3.93
CA GLU A 3 9.80 -21.75 -4.83
C GLU A 3 9.47 -23.05 -4.10
N TRP A 4 10.24 -23.38 -3.06
CA TRP A 4 10.00 -24.56 -2.22
C TRP A 4 8.73 -24.43 -1.39
N SER A 5 8.41 -23.23 -0.88
CA SER A 5 7.16 -23.01 -0.14
C SER A 5 5.93 -23.07 -1.06
N ILE A 6 6.05 -22.60 -2.30
CA ILE A 6 5.01 -22.72 -3.33
C ILE A 6 4.77 -24.18 -3.70
N PHE A 7 5.84 -24.95 -3.89
CA PHE A 7 5.76 -26.38 -4.20
C PHE A 7 5.09 -27.18 -3.07
N LEU A 8 5.52 -26.98 -1.82
CA LEU A 8 4.92 -27.61 -0.65
C LEU A 8 3.44 -27.23 -0.48
N GLY A 9 3.09 -25.95 -0.72
CA GLY A 9 1.70 -25.48 -0.68
C GLY A 9 0.81 -26.18 -1.72
N LYS A 10 1.31 -26.40 -2.93
CA LYS A 10 0.60 -27.17 -3.97
C LYS A 10 0.38 -28.62 -3.54
N CYS A 11 1.41 -29.28 -3.00
CA CYS A 11 1.30 -30.66 -2.54
C CYS A 11 0.29 -30.82 -1.39
N VAL A 12 0.33 -29.92 -0.39
CA VAL A 12 -0.62 -29.94 0.73
C VAL A 12 -2.05 -29.72 0.25
N LEU A 13 -2.29 -28.75 -0.65
CA LEU A 13 -3.60 -28.49 -1.21
C LEU A 13 -4.11 -29.66 -2.06
N TYR A 14 -3.22 -30.32 -2.80
CA TYR A 14 -3.56 -31.52 -3.55
C TYR A 14 -3.97 -32.65 -2.60
N LEU A 15 -3.22 -32.87 -1.52
CA LEU A 15 -3.50 -33.89 -0.52
C LEU A 15 -4.82 -33.66 0.22
N THR A 16 -5.17 -32.40 0.55
CA THR A 16 -6.43 -32.10 1.24
C THR A 16 -7.65 -32.25 0.33
N VAL A 17 -7.55 -31.78 -0.92
CA VAL A 17 -8.64 -31.90 -1.90
C VAL A 17 -8.85 -33.37 -2.29
N TRP A 18 -7.78 -34.13 -2.54
CA TRP A 18 -7.87 -35.56 -2.83
C TRP A 18 -8.33 -36.36 -1.61
N GLY A 19 -7.79 -36.09 -0.42
CA GLY A 19 -8.19 -36.77 0.81
C GLY A 19 -9.68 -36.55 1.14
N GLY A 20 -10.19 -35.34 0.96
CA GLY A 20 -11.62 -35.04 1.11
C GLY A 20 -12.48 -35.79 0.09
N PHE A 21 -12.03 -35.88 -1.17
CA PHE A 21 -12.77 -36.61 -2.20
C PHE A 21 -12.79 -38.12 -1.95
N VAL A 22 -11.66 -38.70 -1.53
CA VAL A 22 -11.58 -40.11 -1.13
C VAL A 22 -12.51 -40.38 0.05
N ALA A 23 -12.51 -39.51 1.07
CA ALA A 23 -13.39 -39.65 2.23
C ALA A 23 -14.89 -39.62 1.85
N ILE A 24 -15.27 -38.80 0.87
CA ILE A 24 -16.64 -38.77 0.34
C ILE A 24 -16.96 -40.11 -0.33
N VAL A 25 -16.09 -40.59 -1.22
CA VAL A 25 -16.29 -41.86 -1.94
C VAL A 25 -16.36 -43.05 -0.98
N THR A 26 -15.52 -43.09 0.06
CA THR A 26 -15.54 -44.19 1.03
C THR A 26 -16.76 -44.19 1.95
N ASN A 27 -17.42 -43.05 2.10
CA ASN A 27 -18.65 -42.92 2.91
C ASN A 27 -19.94 -43.00 2.07
N MET A 28 -19.85 -43.19 0.76
CA MET A 28 -21.02 -43.48 -0.06
C MET A 28 -21.49 -44.91 0.23
N ASP A 29 -22.77 -45.07 0.59
CA ASP A 29 -23.36 -46.39 0.87
C ASP A 29 -23.23 -47.30 -0.34
N LYS A 30 -22.79 -48.55 -0.12
CA LYS A 30 -22.52 -49.53 -1.18
C LYS A 30 -23.74 -49.84 -2.04
N GLU A 31 -24.94 -49.86 -1.45
CA GLU A 31 -26.21 -50.05 -2.18
C GLU A 31 -26.41 -48.99 -3.27
N THR A 32 -25.98 -47.75 -3.03
CA THR A 32 -26.08 -46.66 -4.01
C THR A 32 -25.18 -46.84 -5.23
N ILE A 33 -24.08 -47.60 -5.10
CA ILE A 33 -23.09 -47.82 -6.15
C ILE A 33 -23.38 -49.13 -6.92
N ASP A 34 -23.90 -50.14 -6.24
CA ASP A 34 -24.17 -51.45 -6.83
C ASP A 34 -25.48 -51.51 -7.64
N ASP A 35 -26.46 -50.65 -7.34
CA ASP A 35 -27.73 -50.53 -8.11
C ASP A 35 -27.59 -49.70 -9.41
N LEU A 36 -26.44 -49.09 -9.65
CA LEU A 36 -26.20 -48.25 -10.82
C LEU A 36 -25.74 -49.08 -12.04
N PRO A 37 -26.22 -48.75 -13.24
CA PRO A 37 -25.74 -49.39 -14.46
C PRO A 37 -24.24 -49.11 -14.67
N VAL A 38 -23.52 -50.06 -15.26
CA VAL A 38 -22.05 -50.04 -15.41
C VAL A 38 -21.49 -48.72 -15.98
N TRP A 39 -22.21 -48.09 -16.91
CA TRP A 39 -21.81 -46.81 -17.50
C TRP A 39 -21.85 -45.64 -16.49
N ALA A 40 -22.75 -45.67 -15.51
CA ALA A 40 -22.84 -44.68 -14.46
C ALA A 40 -21.71 -44.83 -13.44
N ASN A 41 -21.32 -46.08 -13.12
CA ASN A 41 -20.15 -46.35 -12.28
C ASN A 41 -18.85 -45.87 -12.94
N MET A 42 -18.70 -46.03 -14.27
CA MET A 42 -17.56 -45.45 -14.99
C MET A 42 -17.53 -43.92 -14.94
N LEU A 43 -18.69 -43.25 -15.01
CA LEU A 43 -18.77 -41.80 -14.88
C LEU A 43 -18.40 -41.31 -13.48
N ILE A 44 -18.83 -42.02 -12.43
CA ILE A 44 -18.47 -41.69 -11.04
C ILE A 44 -16.96 -41.79 -10.87
N VAL A 45 -16.33 -42.87 -11.33
CA VAL A 45 -14.86 -43.01 -11.31
C VAL A 45 -14.21 -41.86 -12.06
N LEU A 46 -14.68 -41.52 -13.26
CA LEU A 46 -14.09 -40.45 -14.07
C LEU A 46 -14.21 -39.07 -13.40
N VAL A 47 -15.35 -38.76 -12.78
CA VAL A 47 -15.56 -37.52 -12.02
C VAL A 47 -14.66 -37.45 -10.78
N VAL A 48 -14.46 -38.59 -10.09
CA VAL A 48 -13.56 -38.70 -8.93
C VAL A 48 -12.12 -38.34 -9.29
N PHE A 49 -11.67 -38.70 -10.49
CA PHE A 49 -10.30 -38.39 -10.93
C PHE A 49 -10.16 -36.96 -11.48
N ILE A 50 -11.17 -36.41 -12.14
CA ILE A 50 -11.06 -35.12 -12.85
C ILE A 50 -11.44 -33.92 -11.97
N ALA A 51 -12.48 -34.05 -11.13
CA ALA A 51 -12.98 -32.94 -10.32
C ALA A 51 -11.95 -32.38 -9.32
N PRO A 52 -11.17 -33.20 -8.59
CA PRO A 52 -10.12 -32.70 -7.68
C PRO A 52 -9.05 -31.86 -8.39
N PHE A 53 -8.70 -32.24 -9.62
CA PHE A 53 -7.72 -31.52 -10.43
C PHE A 53 -8.22 -30.12 -10.83
N TRP A 54 -9.48 -30.03 -11.24
CA TRP A 54 -10.10 -28.76 -11.59
C TRP A 54 -10.26 -27.83 -10.39
N LEU A 55 -10.74 -28.36 -9.27
CA LEU A 55 -10.90 -27.61 -8.01
C LEU A 55 -9.57 -27.07 -7.49
N SER A 56 -8.52 -27.90 -7.47
CA SER A 56 -7.20 -27.47 -7.00
C SER A 56 -6.61 -26.35 -7.86
N LYS A 57 -6.75 -26.42 -9.19
CA LYS A 57 -6.33 -25.36 -10.11
C LYS A 57 -7.09 -24.05 -9.86
N GLN A 58 -8.40 -24.12 -9.65
CA GLN A 58 -9.22 -22.94 -9.42
C GLN A 58 -8.90 -22.25 -8.08
N ILE A 59 -8.67 -23.04 -7.02
CA ILE A 59 -8.28 -22.51 -5.70
C ILE A 59 -6.90 -21.84 -5.78
N TRP A 60 -5.95 -22.48 -6.48
CA TRP A 60 -4.61 -21.92 -6.65
C TRP A 60 -4.64 -20.57 -7.40
N ASN A 61 -5.32 -20.51 -8.54
CA ASN A 61 -5.41 -19.28 -9.34
C ASN A 61 -6.04 -18.12 -8.56
N LYS A 62 -7.08 -18.40 -7.76
CA LYS A 62 -7.69 -17.40 -6.88
C LYS A 62 -6.74 -16.95 -5.77
N GLY A 63 -5.99 -17.87 -5.18
CA GLY A 63 -4.98 -17.57 -4.16
C GLY A 63 -3.88 -16.65 -4.68
N GLU A 64 -3.36 -16.93 -5.87
CA GLU A 64 -2.28 -16.14 -6.49
C GLU A 64 -2.74 -14.70 -6.79
N GLN A 65 -3.94 -14.53 -7.35
CA GLN A 65 -4.54 -13.21 -7.58
C GLN A 65 -4.71 -12.41 -6.28
N LEU A 66 -5.17 -13.05 -5.21
CA LEU A 66 -5.35 -12.41 -3.91
C LEU A 66 -4.02 -11.94 -3.32
N THR A 67 -2.99 -12.79 -3.40
CA THR A 67 -1.65 -12.43 -2.90
C THR A 67 -1.02 -11.28 -3.66
N ASN A 68 -1.20 -11.22 -4.99
CA ASN A 68 -0.68 -10.13 -5.81
C ASN A 68 -1.39 -8.82 -5.49
N ASN A 69 -2.73 -8.81 -5.39
CA ASN A 69 -3.51 -7.62 -5.06
C ASN A 69 -3.19 -7.09 -3.66
N LEU A 70 -3.05 -7.98 -2.66
CA LEU A 70 -2.62 -7.60 -1.31
C LEU A 70 -1.23 -6.98 -1.31
N SER A 71 -0.29 -7.54 -2.08
CA SER A 71 1.07 -7.00 -2.15
C SER A 71 1.13 -5.60 -2.76
N ILE A 72 0.26 -5.31 -3.74
CA ILE A 72 0.12 -3.99 -4.37
C ILE A 72 -0.48 -3.00 -3.37
N GLN A 73 -1.61 -3.36 -2.74
CA GLN A 73 -2.25 -2.51 -1.73
C GLN A 73 -1.35 -2.21 -0.53
N ILE A 74 -0.55 -3.19 -0.08
CA ILE A 74 0.41 -2.99 1.01
C ILE A 74 1.51 -2.00 0.59
N LYS A 75 2.02 -2.09 -0.64
CA LYS A 75 3.01 -1.13 -1.14
C LYS A 75 2.45 0.28 -1.20
N GLU A 76 1.27 0.46 -1.79
CA GLU A 76 0.58 1.75 -1.84
C GLU A 76 0.30 2.30 -0.44
N THR A 77 -0.10 1.45 0.51
CA THR A 77 -0.32 1.86 1.91
C THR A 77 0.97 2.27 2.61
N ILE A 78 2.11 1.61 2.32
CA ILE A 78 3.41 1.97 2.92
C ILE A 78 3.92 3.28 2.32
N GLU A 79 3.79 3.45 1.01
CA GLU A 79 4.21 4.69 0.33
C GLU A 79 3.37 5.88 0.78
N THR A 80 2.04 5.73 0.88
CA THR A 80 1.17 6.79 1.42
C THR A 80 1.50 7.10 2.87
N LYS A 81 1.75 6.10 3.73
CA LYS A 81 2.15 6.34 5.12
C LYS A 81 3.49 7.07 5.22
N ARG A 82 4.46 6.75 4.38
CA ARG A 82 5.76 7.46 4.33
C ARG A 82 5.57 8.90 3.89
N ALA A 83 4.85 9.13 2.79
CA ALA A 83 4.55 10.49 2.33
C ALA A 83 3.80 11.31 3.38
N VAL A 84 2.84 10.71 4.09
CA VAL A 84 2.12 11.37 5.20
C VAL A 84 3.06 11.66 6.37
N GLN A 85 3.96 10.75 6.74
CA GLN A 85 4.94 10.99 7.81
C GLN A 85 5.93 12.10 7.44
N GLU A 86 6.46 12.09 6.21
CA GLU A 86 7.34 13.15 5.70
C GLU A 86 6.61 14.50 5.68
N THR A 87 5.34 14.51 5.28
CA THR A 87 4.51 15.72 5.32
C THR A 87 4.29 16.20 6.75
N GLN A 88 3.97 15.30 7.69
CA GLN A 88 3.81 15.64 9.11
C GLN A 88 5.09 16.19 9.71
N GLN A 89 6.25 15.58 9.41
CA GLN A 89 7.55 16.07 9.86
C GLN A 89 7.84 17.47 9.31
N SER A 90 7.61 17.71 8.02
CA SER A 90 7.84 19.04 7.43
C SER A 90 6.90 20.12 8.00
N ILE A 91 5.65 19.78 8.33
CA ILE A 91 4.73 20.69 9.04
C ILE A 91 5.20 20.95 10.48
N GLN A 92 5.69 19.92 11.18
CA GLN A 92 6.23 20.08 12.52
C GLN A 92 7.49 20.96 12.52
N GLU A 93 8.40 20.73 11.57
CA GLU A 93 9.59 21.57 11.37
C GLU A 93 9.22 23.03 11.08
N TYR A 94 8.18 23.26 10.27
CA TYR A 94 7.64 24.60 10.04
C TYR A 94 7.16 25.27 11.33
N HIS A 95 6.35 24.57 12.14
CA HIS A 95 5.85 25.12 13.39
C HIS A 95 6.97 25.39 14.41
N ASP A 96 7.92 24.48 14.52
CA ASP A 96 9.08 24.64 15.40
C ASP A 96 9.95 25.81 14.95
N ALA A 97 10.17 25.98 13.65
CA ALA A 97 10.91 27.10 13.09
C ALA A 97 10.21 28.43 13.33
N LYS A 98 8.90 28.50 13.07
CA LYS A 98 8.09 29.70 13.34
C LYS A 98 8.18 30.12 14.81
N ASN A 99 8.03 29.17 15.72
CA ASN A 99 8.20 29.41 17.15
C ASN A 99 9.61 29.93 17.50
N ARG A 100 10.66 29.36 16.91
CA ARG A 100 12.05 29.84 17.13
C ARG A 100 12.26 31.24 16.60
N PHE A 101 11.77 31.53 15.40
CA PHE A 101 11.92 32.83 14.74
C PHE A 101 11.19 33.94 15.46
N ARG A 102 10.06 33.65 16.10
CA ARG A 102 9.35 34.58 16.97
C ARG A 102 10.22 35.19 18.08
N TYR A 103 11.18 34.44 18.61
CA TYR A 103 12.08 34.91 19.67
C TYR A 103 13.41 35.49 19.16
N LEU A 104 13.66 35.48 17.85
CA LEU A 104 14.87 36.08 17.30
C LEU A 104 14.79 37.60 17.25
N SER A 105 15.95 38.24 17.38
CA SER A 105 16.09 39.68 17.14
C SER A 105 15.89 40.00 15.66
N ASN A 106 15.47 41.23 15.37
CA ASN A 106 15.22 41.67 14.00
C ASN A 106 16.47 41.57 13.12
N GLU A 107 17.65 41.89 13.66
CA GLU A 107 18.92 41.75 12.96
C GLU A 107 19.24 40.29 12.61
N ALA A 108 18.99 39.36 13.54
CA ALA A 108 19.22 37.94 13.31
C ALA A 108 18.25 37.37 12.24
N LEU A 109 16.99 37.80 12.23
CA LEU A 109 16.01 37.41 11.22
C LEU A 109 16.40 37.90 9.82
N LEU A 110 16.79 39.17 9.70
CA LEU A 110 17.21 39.76 8.44
C LEU A 110 18.49 39.10 7.90
N ASN A 111 19.43 38.75 8.78
CA ASN A 111 20.65 38.06 8.36
C ASN A 111 20.34 36.66 7.82
N LYS A 112 19.49 35.89 8.52
CA LYS A 112 19.02 34.58 8.03
C LYS A 112 18.26 34.70 6.71
N TYR A 113 17.50 35.77 6.52
CA TYR A 113 16.76 35.97 5.28
C TYR A 113 17.69 36.19 4.08
N LYS A 114 18.75 36.98 4.26
CA LYS A 114 19.78 37.16 3.21
C LYS A 114 20.47 35.83 2.89
N GLU A 115 20.86 35.07 3.91
CA GLU A 115 21.46 33.75 3.73
C GLU A 115 20.56 32.80 2.91
N TYR A 116 19.25 32.77 3.20
CA TYR A 116 18.30 31.93 2.48
C TYR A 116 18.00 32.43 1.06
N GLN A 117 18.10 33.74 0.81
CA GLN A 117 18.02 34.28 -0.55
C GLN A 117 19.23 33.88 -1.40
N GLU A 118 20.44 33.97 -0.85
CA GLU A 118 21.69 33.64 -1.55
C GLU A 118 21.79 32.14 -1.87
N THR A 119 21.39 31.28 -0.93
CA THR A 119 21.40 29.83 -1.10
C THR A 119 20.24 29.29 -1.94
N LYS A 120 19.29 30.15 -2.34
CA LYS A 120 18.04 29.78 -3.03
C LYS A 120 17.31 28.63 -2.35
N GLN A 121 17.36 28.57 -1.02
CA GLN A 121 16.69 27.51 -0.28
C GLN A 121 15.17 27.69 -0.40
N GLU A 122 14.44 26.66 -0.83
CA GLU A 122 12.98 26.68 -1.03
C GLU A 122 12.28 25.69 -0.09
N ASN A 123 12.62 25.74 1.19
CA ASN A 123 12.13 24.80 2.20
C ASN A 123 11.12 25.47 3.14
N MET A 124 10.31 24.67 3.85
CA MET A 124 9.31 25.14 4.83
C MET A 124 9.87 26.10 5.89
N LEU A 125 11.16 25.99 6.22
CA LEU A 125 11.88 26.92 7.10
C LEU A 125 11.91 28.35 6.54
N ARG A 126 12.06 28.52 5.23
CA ARG A 126 12.04 29.83 4.59
C ARG A 126 10.64 30.43 4.62
N LEU A 127 9.60 29.63 4.41
CA LEU A 127 8.21 30.08 4.55
C LEU A 127 7.96 30.63 5.97
N ALA A 128 8.34 29.87 7.00
CA ALA A 128 8.21 30.31 8.39
C ALA A 128 8.97 31.61 8.68
N LEU A 129 10.16 31.78 8.11
CA LEU A 129 10.96 33.00 8.25
C LEU A 129 10.30 34.20 7.55
N GLU A 130 9.84 34.01 6.32
CA GLU A 130 9.19 35.05 5.54
C GLU A 130 7.89 35.51 6.20
N GLU A 131 7.09 34.61 6.76
CA GLU A 131 5.88 34.97 7.51
C GLU A 131 6.17 35.85 8.72
N GLU A 132 7.19 35.53 9.52
CA GLU A 132 7.59 36.36 10.67
C GLU A 132 8.10 37.74 10.23
N LEU A 133 8.79 37.83 9.09
CA LEU A 133 9.23 39.10 8.51
C LEU A 133 8.05 39.94 8.00
N VAL A 134 7.02 39.29 7.43
CA VAL A 134 5.76 39.94 7.04
C VAL A 134 5.03 40.45 8.29
N GLU A 135 4.90 39.62 9.34
CA GLU A 135 4.22 39.99 10.59
C GLU A 135 4.87 41.21 11.26
N ARG A 136 6.20 41.29 11.21
CA ARG A 136 6.99 42.42 11.71
C ARG A 136 7.09 43.60 10.73
N LYS A 137 6.45 43.52 9.57
CA LYS A 137 6.41 44.56 8.52
C LYS A 137 7.78 44.90 7.91
N PHE A 138 8.73 43.97 7.93
CA PHE A 138 10.02 44.13 7.23
C PHE A 138 9.89 43.87 5.73
N ILE A 139 8.95 43.00 5.34
CA ILE A 139 8.60 42.73 3.94
C ILE A 139 7.08 42.78 3.79
N THR A 140 6.58 43.06 2.58
CA THR A 140 5.14 43.23 2.32
C THR A 140 4.41 41.92 2.03
N HIS A 141 5.10 40.94 1.47
CA HIS A 141 4.57 39.62 1.11
C HIS A 141 5.68 38.57 1.19
N SER A 142 5.29 37.30 1.32
CA SER A 142 6.20 36.15 1.26
C SER A 142 6.23 35.62 -0.18
N PRO A 143 7.35 35.74 -0.91
CA PRO A 143 7.49 35.16 -2.23
C PRO A 143 7.25 33.64 -2.27
N MET A 144 7.49 32.96 -1.14
CA MET A 144 7.20 31.54 -1.02
C MET A 144 5.70 31.25 -0.91
N HIS A 145 4.92 32.10 -0.23
CA HIS A 145 3.47 31.99 -0.17
C HIS A 145 2.83 32.17 -1.56
N ASP A 146 3.28 33.18 -2.32
CA ASP A 146 2.79 33.43 -3.67
C ASP A 146 3.07 32.25 -4.62
N LYS A 147 4.24 31.60 -4.47
CA LYS A 147 4.59 30.38 -5.22
C LYS A 147 3.66 29.21 -4.87
N LEU A 148 3.35 29.02 -3.58
CA LEU A 148 2.43 27.98 -3.12
C LEU A 148 1.01 28.21 -3.67
N ASP A 149 0.53 29.44 -3.65
CA ASP A 149 -0.78 29.82 -4.20
C ASP A 149 -0.84 29.61 -5.71
N ALA A 150 0.22 29.96 -6.44
CA ALA A 150 0.32 29.73 -7.88
C ALA A 150 0.28 28.22 -8.23
N ILE A 151 0.91 27.37 -7.42
CA ILE A 151 0.86 25.91 -7.59
C ILE A 151 -0.55 25.39 -7.27
N MET A 152 -1.15 25.82 -6.15
CA MET A 152 -2.49 25.39 -5.75
C MET A 152 -3.55 25.76 -6.79
N THR A 153 -3.42 26.93 -7.40
CA THR A 153 -4.31 27.39 -8.48
C THR A 153 -4.15 26.55 -9.75
N LYS A 154 -2.93 26.11 -10.07
CA LYS A 154 -2.66 25.23 -11.22
C LYS A 154 -3.18 23.80 -11.02
N ILE A 155 -3.21 23.30 -9.78
CA ILE A 155 -3.72 21.95 -9.44
C ILE A 155 -5.24 21.92 -9.38
N LYS A 156 -5.90 23.05 -9.09
CA LYS A 156 -7.37 23.20 -9.09
C LYS A 156 -7.99 23.41 -10.48
N LEU A 157 -7.20 23.27 -11.54
CA LEU A 157 -7.61 23.28 -12.96
C LEU A 157 -7.61 21.86 -13.52
#